data_AF-A0A4Q7Y3Y8-F1
#
_entry.id   AF-A0A4Q7Y3Y8-F1
#
_cell.length_a   1.000
_cell.length_b   1.000
_cell.length_c   1.000
_cell.angle_alpha   90.00
_cell.angle_beta   90.00
_cell.angle_gamma   90.00
#
_symmetry.space_group_name_H-M   'P 1'
#
loop_
_entity.id
_entity.type
_entity.pdbx_description
1 polymer ?
#
loop_
_entity_poly.entity_id
_entity_poly.type
_entity_poly.pdbx_seq_one_letter_code
_entity_poly.pdbx_strand_id
1 'polypeptide(L)' 'MRDLGCPECRWVPVVDGRGKRRLEMRWQLSGAVTAIPAAPVSRAA' A
#
# COMPACT_ATOMS: atom_id res chain seq x y z
N MET A 1 -17.09 -7.35 -19.68
CA MET A 1 -17.14 -7.09 -18.22
C MET A 1 -15.70 -6.89 -17.80
N ARG A 2 -15.29 -5.68 -17.36
CA ARG A 2 -13.93 -5.52 -16.81
C ARG A 2 -13.93 -6.36 -15.55
N ASP A 3 -13.24 -7.51 -15.58
CA ASP A 3 -13.01 -8.31 -14.39
C ASP A 3 -12.61 -7.35 -13.28
N LEU A 4 -13.37 -7.36 -12.18
CA LEU A 4 -13.05 -6.59 -10.99
C LEU A 4 -11.77 -7.23 -10.44
N GLY A 5 -10.65 -6.72 -10.97
CA GLY A 5 -9.25 -7.04 -10.80
C GLY A 5 -8.94 -8.29 -10.00
N CYS A 6 -8.32 -9.28 -10.64
CA CYS A 6 -7.59 -10.34 -9.96
C CYS A 6 -6.76 -9.71 -8.83
N PRO A 7 -6.90 -10.16 -7.57
CA PRO A 7 -6.16 -9.56 -6.47
C PRO A 7 -4.67 -9.77 -6.68
N GLU A 8 -3.90 -8.71 -6.53
CA GLU A 8 -2.45 -8.72 -6.63
C GLU A 8 -1.82 -8.62 -5.25
N CYS A 9 -0.75 -9.39 -5.03
CA CYS A 9 0.09 -9.26 -3.85
C CYS A 9 1.00 -8.04 -4.00
N ARG A 10 0.88 -7.06 -3.11
CA ARG A 10 1.69 -5.84 -3.12
C ARG A 10 2.26 -5.53 -1.74
N TRP A 11 3.43 -4.90 -1.73
CA TRP A 11 4.03 -4.35 -0.51
C TRP A 11 3.35 -3.03 -0.14
N VAL A 12 2.78 -2.96 1.05
CA VAL A 12 2.07 -1.78 1.56
C VAL A 12 2.81 -1.22 2.77
N PRO A 13 3.07 0.10 2.84
CA PRO A 13 3.63 0.72 4.02
C PRO A 13 2.59 0.74 5.15
N VAL A 14 3.01 0.30 6.34
CA VAL A 14 2.19 0.28 7.56
C VAL A 14 3.00 0.92 8.70
N VAL A 15 2.29 1.61 9.60
CA VAL A 15 2.85 2.13 10.85
C VAL A 15 2.42 1.22 11.97
N ASP A 16 3.37 0.67 12.73
CA ASP A 16 3.07 -0.18 13.88
C ASP A 16 2.56 0.64 15.09
N GLY A 17 2.09 -0.03 16.14
CA GLY A 17 1.62 0.63 17.36
C GLY A 17 2.70 1.42 18.13
N ARG A 18 3.97 1.35 17.69
CA ARG A 18 5.11 2.11 18.24
C ARG A 18 5.55 3.25 17.30
N GLY A 19 4.80 3.51 16.23
CA GLY A 19 5.12 4.56 15.25
C GLY A 19 6.21 4.20 14.23
N LYS A 20 6.69 2.95 14.20
CA LYS A 20 7.71 2.53 13.23
C LYS A 20 7.06 2.15 11.90
N ARG A 21 7.72 2.51 10.80
CA ARG A 21 7.31 2.16 9.44
C ARG A 21 7.84 0.79 9.06
N ARG A 22 7.00 -0.05 8.47
CA ARG A 22 7.38 -1.33 7.86
C ARG A 22 6.60 -1.58 6.59
N LEU A 23 7.05 -2.54 5.80
CA LEU A 23 6.32 -3.03 4.62
C LEU A 23 5.63 -4.35 4.97
N GLU A 24 4.37 -4.49 4.56
CA GLU A 24 3.61 -5.74 4.69
C GLU A 24 3.11 -6.19 3.32
N MET A 25 3.19 -7.49 3.03
CA MET A 25 2.58 -8.07 1.83
C MET A 25 1.07 -8.18 2.06
N ARG A 26 0.29 -7.53 1.19
CA ARG A 26 -1.18 -7.52 1.27
C ARG A 26 -1.77 -7.75 -0.12
N TRP A 27 -2.84 -8.54 -0.18
CA TRP A 27 -3.64 -8.70 -1.40
C TRP A 27 -4.48 -7.44 -1.62
N GLN A 28 -4.42 -6.86 -2.83
CA GLN A 28 -5.19 -5.67 -3.21
C GLN A 28 -5.87 -5.91 -4.57
N LEU A 29 -7.12 -5.45 -4.71
CA LEU A 29 -7.83 -5.50 -5.99
C LEU A 29 -7.21 -4.51 -6.98
N SER A 30 -6.86 -4.97 -8.18
CA SER A 30 -6.32 -4.12 -9.24
C SER A 30 -7.35 -3.06 -9.64
N GLY A 31 -7.03 -1.79 -9.36
CA GLY A 31 -7.91 -0.63 -9.59
C GLY A 31 -8.44 0.03 -8.31
N ALA A 32 -8.32 -0.62 -7.15
CA ALA A 32 -8.44 0.06 -5.88
C ALA A 32 -7.17 0.87 -5.66
N VAL A 33 -7.16 2.13 -6.12
CA VAL A 33 -6.23 3.14 -5.58
C VAL A 33 -6.58 3.22 -4.11
N THR A 34 -5.94 2.39 -3.30
CA THR A 34 -5.91 2.59 -1.87
C THR A 34 -5.24 3.94 -1.74
N ALA A 35 -6.01 4.96 -1.38
CA ALA A 35 -5.47 6.25 -1.00
C ALA A 35 -4.56 5.97 0.21
N ILE A 36 -3.30 5.64 -0.09
CA ILE A 36 -2.24 5.66 0.89
C ILE A 36 -2.28 7.11 1.37
N PRO A 37 -2.56 7.40 2.66
CA PRO A 37 -2.30 8.74 3.14
C PRO A 37 -0.83 8.98 2.81
N ALA A 38 -0.58 9.87 1.87
CA ALA A 38 0.76 10.16 1.38
C ALA A 38 1.52 10.79 2.55
N ALA A 39 2.07 9.94 3.42
CA ALA A 39 3.09 10.38 4.34
C ALA A 39 4.22 10.89 3.45
N PRO A 40 4.65 12.15 3.61
CA PRO A 40 5.65 12.73 2.73
C PRO A 40 6.89 11.83 2.78
N VAL A 41 7.16 11.18 1.65
CA VAL A 41 8.43 10.52 1.41
C VAL A 41 9.41 11.64 1.13
N SER A 42 10.06 12.16 2.18
CA SER A 42 11.27 12.96 2.00
C SER A 42 12.26 12.08 1.24
N ARG A 43 12.44 12.38 -0.05
CA ARG A 43 13.46 11.77 -0.89
C ARG A 43 14.81 12.17 -0.29
N ALA A 44 15.55 11.22 0.26
CA ALA A 44 16.95 11.45 0.62
C ALA A 44 17.71 11.75 -0.69
N ALA A 45 18.38 12.90 -0.71
CA ALA A 45 19.26 13.35 -1.79
C ALA A 45 20.69 12.85 -1.55
#